data_AF-A0A3B9LWM8-F1
#
_entry.id   AF-A0A3B9LWM8-F1
#
_cell.length_a   1.000
_cell.length_b   1.000
_cell.length_c   1.000
_cell.angle_alpha   90.00
_cell.angle_beta   90.00
_cell.angle_gamma   90.00
#
_symmetry.space_group_name_H-M   'P 1'
#
loop_
_entity.id
_entity.type
_entity.pdbx_description
1 polymer ?
#
loop_
_entity_poly.entity_id
_entity_poly.type
_entity_poly.pdbx_seq_one_letter_code
_entity_poly.pdbx_strand_id
1 'polypeptide(L)'
;MKKTLLRTCLLLSALLTVFGTAGSAQTNQRGIDPGERKELRADRKETKADSKDIRLDRRDIRGDVKDRRGDVREYRADKREGASQQELRGDRSEIRSDSHDIRVDRRDLGLDRRDRRGGVRDYHQDRRRARRE
;
A
#
# COMPACT_ATOMS: atom_id res chain seq x y z
N MET A 1 37.33 41.39 -71.12
CA MET A 1 37.35 40.60 -72.38
C MET A 1 37.11 39.14 -72.02
N LYS A 2 35.98 38.59 -72.47
CA LYS A 2 35.51 37.24 -72.15
C LYS A 2 36.31 36.21 -72.96
N LYS A 3 36.84 35.17 -72.32
CA LYS A 3 37.17 33.89 -72.99
C LYS A 3 36.67 32.74 -72.14
N THR A 4 35.50 32.28 -72.53
CA THR A 4 34.87 30.98 -72.24
C THR A 4 35.78 29.84 -72.65
N LEU A 5 35.87 28.77 -71.86
CA LEU A 5 36.13 27.40 -72.34
C LEU A 5 35.51 26.39 -71.36
N LEU A 6 34.27 25.99 -71.65
CA LEU A 6 33.68 24.73 -71.20
C LEU A 6 34.28 23.58 -72.03
N ARG A 7 34.53 22.41 -71.41
CA ARG A 7 33.97 21.09 -71.78
C ARG A 7 34.67 19.93 -71.04
N THR A 8 33.96 19.39 -70.05
CA THR A 8 33.71 17.96 -69.76
C THR A 8 34.68 16.91 -70.29
N CYS A 9 35.34 16.17 -69.40
CA CYS A 9 35.87 14.83 -69.66
C CYS A 9 35.68 13.90 -68.44
N LEU A 10 34.75 12.95 -68.62
CA LEU A 10 34.73 11.55 -68.16
C LEU A 10 35.19 11.17 -66.73
N LEU A 11 34.20 10.72 -65.95
CA LEU A 11 34.11 9.44 -65.22
C LEU A 11 35.29 9.00 -64.32
N LEU A 12 35.03 8.94 -63.01
CA LEU A 12 35.41 7.80 -62.17
C LEU A 12 34.43 7.65 -61.00
N SER A 13 33.79 6.50 -60.99
CA SER A 13 32.83 5.96 -60.04
C SER A 13 33.41 5.73 -58.64
N ALA A 14 32.66 6.09 -57.59
CA ALA A 14 32.72 5.43 -56.30
C ALA A 14 31.34 5.46 -55.64
N LEU A 15 30.63 4.34 -55.79
CA LEU A 15 29.42 3.97 -55.10
C LEU A 15 29.79 3.67 -53.63
N LEU A 16 29.24 4.42 -52.68
CA LEU A 16 29.18 4.01 -51.27
C LEU A 16 27.83 4.40 -50.66
N THR A 17 26.81 3.61 -50.96
CA THR A 17 25.62 3.52 -50.12
C THR A 17 25.98 2.73 -48.87
N VAL A 18 26.02 3.38 -47.71
CA VAL A 18 25.90 2.72 -46.42
C VAL A 18 24.60 3.16 -45.76
N PHE A 19 23.80 2.15 -45.47
CA PHE A 19 22.50 2.16 -44.82
C PHE A 19 22.54 2.77 -43.39
N GLY A 20 21.46 3.48 -43.06
CA GLY A 20 20.75 3.34 -41.79
C GLY A 20 21.46 3.70 -40.48
N THR A 21 21.22 4.90 -39.96
CA THR A 21 21.21 5.12 -38.50
C THR A 21 19.81 4.84 -37.96
N ALA A 22 19.45 3.55 -37.93
CA ALA A 22 18.38 3.08 -37.09
C ALA A 22 18.90 2.95 -35.66
N GLY A 23 18.25 3.67 -34.74
CA GLY A 23 18.09 3.37 -33.32
C GLY A 23 19.28 2.79 -32.55
N SER A 24 19.81 3.58 -31.63
CA SER A 24 20.10 3.06 -30.29
C SER A 24 19.74 4.13 -29.28
N ALA A 25 18.47 4.17 -28.88
CA ALA A 25 18.13 4.71 -27.58
C ALA A 25 18.83 3.78 -26.56
N GLN A 26 19.99 4.20 -26.07
CA GLN A 26 20.66 3.54 -24.95
C GLN A 26 19.72 3.61 -23.76
N THR A 27 18.95 2.54 -23.54
CA THR A 27 18.28 2.32 -22.26
C THR A 27 19.38 2.11 -21.23
N ASN A 28 19.75 3.19 -20.56
CA ASN A 28 20.65 3.20 -19.43
C ASN A 28 19.93 2.47 -18.29
N GLN A 29 20.07 1.14 -18.19
CA GLN A 29 19.57 0.39 -17.04
C GLN A 29 20.52 0.66 -15.86
N ARG A 30 20.33 1.80 -15.19
CA ARG A 30 20.91 1.97 -13.87
C ARG A 30 20.14 1.04 -12.93
N GLY A 31 20.86 0.26 -12.14
CA GLY A 31 20.24 -0.53 -11.08
C GLY A 31 19.73 0.40 -9.97
N ILE A 32 18.70 -0.04 -9.23
CA ILE A 32 18.16 0.65 -8.06
C ILE A 32 19.30 1.20 -7.18
N ASP A 33 19.27 2.50 -6.87
CA ASP A 33 20.29 3.15 -6.07
C ASP A 33 20.31 2.58 -4.63
N PRO A 34 21.48 2.47 -3.96
CA PRO A 34 21.55 2.01 -2.57
C PRO A 34 20.63 2.77 -1.60
N GLY A 35 20.40 4.07 -1.81
CA GLY A 35 19.47 4.91 -1.05
C GLY A 35 18.02 4.47 -1.22
N GLU A 36 17.54 4.39 -2.46
CA GLU A 36 16.19 3.89 -2.79
C GLU A 36 15.98 2.46 -2.25
N ARG A 37 17.01 1.61 -2.32
CA ARG A 37 16.95 0.26 -1.78
C ARG A 37 16.74 0.25 -0.26
N LYS A 38 17.31 1.23 0.45
CA LYS A 38 17.15 1.39 1.90
C LYS A 38 15.72 1.85 2.22
N GLU A 39 15.19 2.82 1.47
CA GLU A 39 13.81 3.31 1.62
C GLU A 39 12.79 2.20 1.37
N LEU A 40 12.89 1.49 0.24
CA LEU A 40 12.03 0.35 -0.07
C LEU A 40 12.09 -0.77 0.99
N ARG A 41 13.21 -0.91 1.72
CA ARG A 41 13.31 -1.84 2.84
C ARG A 41 12.61 -1.31 4.09
N ALA A 42 12.67 -0.01 4.35
CA ALA A 42 11.97 0.65 5.43
C ALA A 42 10.45 0.55 5.23
N ASP A 43 9.91 0.93 4.06
CA ASP A 43 8.47 0.86 3.78
C ASP A 43 7.93 -0.57 3.89
N ARG A 44 8.73 -1.55 3.43
CA ARG A 44 8.38 -2.97 3.57
C ARG A 44 8.34 -3.41 5.03
N LYS A 45 9.19 -2.84 5.88
CA LYS A 45 9.21 -3.13 7.32
C LYS A 45 8.00 -2.49 8.01
N GLU A 46 7.67 -1.25 7.67
CA GLU A 46 6.51 -0.52 8.19
C GLU A 46 5.20 -1.22 7.82
N THR A 47 4.97 -1.50 6.53
CA THR A 47 3.78 -2.26 6.10
C THR A 47 3.66 -3.64 6.76
N LYS A 48 4.78 -4.27 7.15
CA LYS A 48 4.79 -5.52 7.93
C LYS A 48 4.44 -5.29 9.40
N ALA A 49 4.89 -4.18 10.00
CA ALA A 49 4.51 -3.77 11.35
C ALA A 49 3.00 -3.49 11.40
N ASP A 50 2.46 -2.68 10.49
CA ASP A 50 1.00 -2.41 10.41
C ASP A 50 0.20 -3.71 10.27
N SER A 51 0.71 -4.65 9.47
CA SER A 51 0.08 -5.97 9.30
C SER A 51 0.02 -6.78 10.61
N LYS A 52 1.00 -6.59 11.50
CA LYS A 52 1.06 -7.24 12.80
C LYS A 52 0.10 -6.57 13.76
N ASP A 53 0.08 -5.24 13.79
CA ASP A 53 -0.76 -4.47 14.72
C ASP A 53 -2.24 -4.69 14.40
N ILE A 54 -2.63 -4.57 13.12
CA ILE A 54 -3.99 -4.95 12.63
C ILE A 54 -4.38 -6.38 13.03
N ARG A 55 -3.42 -7.30 13.15
CA ARG A 55 -3.72 -8.68 13.59
C ARG A 55 -3.99 -8.74 15.09
N LEU A 56 -3.26 -7.97 15.89
CA LEU A 56 -3.46 -7.86 17.34
C LEU A 56 -4.81 -7.19 17.61
N ASP A 57 -5.12 -6.06 17.01
CA ASP A 57 -6.40 -5.35 17.21
C ASP A 57 -7.59 -6.25 16.85
N ARG A 58 -7.47 -7.03 15.76
CA ARG A 58 -8.50 -8.02 15.39
C ARG A 58 -8.68 -9.11 16.42
N ARG A 59 -7.61 -9.52 17.12
CA ARG A 59 -7.68 -10.53 18.16
C ARG A 59 -8.30 -9.93 19.41
N ASP A 60 -7.94 -8.70 19.75
CA ASP A 60 -8.39 -8.03 20.95
C ASP A 60 -9.90 -7.71 20.83
N ILE A 61 -10.35 -7.14 19.70
CA ILE A 61 -11.79 -6.98 19.35
C ILE A 61 -12.57 -8.30 19.44
N ARG A 62 -11.93 -9.45 19.12
CA ARG A 62 -12.60 -10.76 19.25
C ARG A 62 -12.75 -11.18 20.71
N GLY A 63 -11.77 -10.84 21.55
CA GLY A 63 -11.84 -10.96 23.01
C GLY A 63 -13.03 -10.16 23.54
N ASP A 64 -13.07 -8.87 23.28
CA ASP A 64 -14.13 -7.99 23.79
C ASP A 64 -15.53 -8.43 23.32
N VAL A 65 -15.65 -8.89 22.07
CA VAL A 65 -16.91 -9.46 21.57
C VAL A 65 -17.32 -10.73 22.31
N LYS A 66 -16.36 -11.54 22.75
CA LYS A 66 -16.62 -12.76 23.53
C LYS A 66 -17.03 -12.39 24.95
N ASP A 67 -16.36 -11.41 25.56
CA ASP A 67 -16.62 -10.98 26.94
C ASP A 67 -18.00 -10.33 27.02
N ARG A 68 -18.33 -9.39 26.13
CA ARG A 68 -19.69 -8.83 26.00
C ARG A 68 -20.77 -9.90 25.79
N ARG A 69 -20.46 -11.00 25.11
CA ARG A 69 -21.40 -12.14 24.96
C ARG A 69 -21.58 -12.90 26.27
N GLY A 70 -20.54 -12.96 27.10
CA GLY A 70 -20.58 -13.38 28.49
C GLY A 70 -21.57 -12.54 29.29
N ASP A 71 -21.37 -11.22 29.31
CA ASP A 71 -22.19 -10.29 30.10
C ASP A 71 -23.66 -10.32 29.67
N VAL A 72 -23.91 -10.43 28.36
CA VAL A 72 -25.27 -10.60 27.82
C VAL A 72 -25.91 -11.93 28.25
N ARG A 73 -25.14 -12.98 28.54
CA ARG A 73 -25.67 -14.24 29.09
C ARG A 73 -25.96 -14.11 30.58
N GLU A 74 -25.05 -13.50 31.32
CA GLU A 74 -25.20 -13.22 32.76
C GLU A 74 -26.43 -12.34 33.03
N TYR A 75 -26.56 -11.20 32.33
CA TYR A 75 -27.75 -10.36 32.35
C TYR A 75 -29.07 -11.14 32.13
N ARG A 76 -29.05 -12.16 31.26
CA ARG A 76 -30.23 -13.00 31.01
C ARG A 76 -30.49 -14.00 32.12
N ALA A 77 -29.45 -14.51 32.77
CA ALA A 77 -29.56 -15.37 33.93
C ALA A 77 -30.11 -14.57 35.12
N ASP A 78 -29.49 -13.43 35.44
CA ASP A 78 -29.89 -12.54 36.55
C ASP A 78 -31.34 -12.08 36.41
N LYS A 79 -31.73 -11.74 35.17
CA LYS A 79 -33.12 -11.39 34.87
C LYS A 79 -34.10 -12.54 35.15
N ARG A 80 -33.70 -13.79 34.93
CA ARG A 80 -34.54 -14.98 35.22
C ARG A 80 -34.58 -15.29 36.71
N GLU A 81 -33.47 -15.03 37.41
CA GLU A 81 -33.32 -15.25 38.86
C GLU A 81 -33.98 -14.16 39.71
N GLY A 82 -34.44 -13.07 39.06
CA GLY A 82 -35.21 -12.02 39.71
C GLY A 82 -34.35 -10.90 40.29
N ALA A 83 -33.17 -10.68 39.71
CA ALA A 83 -32.31 -9.55 40.05
C ALA A 83 -33.07 -8.21 40.00
N SER A 84 -32.59 -7.26 40.80
CA SER A 84 -33.23 -5.96 40.95
C SER A 84 -33.18 -5.15 39.64
N GLN A 85 -34.12 -4.22 39.47
CA GLN A 85 -34.08 -3.31 38.31
C GLN A 85 -32.81 -2.45 38.28
N GLN A 86 -32.20 -2.20 39.44
CA GLN A 86 -30.97 -1.42 39.53
C GLN A 86 -29.78 -2.22 38.98
N GLU A 87 -29.63 -3.48 39.37
CA GLU A 87 -28.58 -4.39 38.84
C GLU A 87 -28.75 -4.56 37.33
N LEU A 88 -29.93 -4.95 36.87
CA LEU A 88 -30.21 -5.14 35.43
C LEU A 88 -29.99 -3.87 34.58
N ARG A 89 -30.09 -2.69 35.20
CA ARG A 89 -29.77 -1.41 34.54
C ARG A 89 -28.27 -1.17 34.47
N GLY A 90 -27.52 -1.58 35.49
CA GLY A 90 -26.06 -1.63 35.53
C GLY A 90 -25.51 -2.47 34.38
N ASP A 91 -25.87 -3.75 34.31
CA ASP A 91 -25.36 -4.67 33.28
C ASP A 91 -25.70 -4.17 31.88
N ARG A 92 -26.92 -3.63 31.68
CA ARG A 92 -27.32 -3.06 30.40
C ARG A 92 -26.46 -1.85 30.01
N SER A 93 -26.04 -1.06 30.99
CA SER A 93 -25.13 0.08 30.78
C SER A 93 -23.75 -0.40 30.37
N GLU A 94 -23.21 -1.41 31.05
CA GLU A 94 -21.90 -2.01 30.76
C GLU A 94 -21.88 -2.63 29.37
N ILE A 95 -22.84 -3.52 29.06
CA ILE A 95 -23.00 -4.12 27.72
C ILE A 95 -23.10 -3.05 26.62
N ARG A 96 -23.75 -1.91 26.91
CA ARG A 96 -23.84 -0.80 25.97
C ARG A 96 -22.50 -0.11 25.79
N SER A 97 -21.72 0.07 26.85
CA SER A 97 -20.36 0.60 26.81
C SER A 97 -19.47 -0.29 25.94
N ASP A 98 -19.42 -1.59 26.21
CA ASP A 98 -18.59 -2.51 25.41
C ASP A 98 -19.02 -2.53 23.94
N SER A 99 -20.33 -2.43 23.69
CA SER A 99 -20.86 -2.31 22.33
C SER A 99 -20.42 -1.02 21.62
N HIS A 100 -20.20 0.05 22.37
CA HIS A 100 -19.67 1.30 21.85
C HIS A 100 -18.17 1.16 21.56
N ASP A 101 -17.39 0.68 22.53
CA ASP A 101 -15.94 0.56 22.42
C ASP A 101 -15.55 -0.36 21.25
N ILE A 102 -16.17 -1.54 21.17
CA ILE A 102 -15.98 -2.47 20.04
C ILE A 102 -16.33 -1.84 18.69
N ARG A 103 -17.26 -0.89 18.65
CA ARG A 103 -17.59 -0.17 17.41
C ARG A 103 -16.51 0.83 17.03
N VAL A 104 -15.98 1.55 18.01
CA VAL A 104 -14.86 2.49 17.83
C VAL A 104 -13.64 1.71 17.34
N ASP A 105 -13.26 0.63 18.02
CA ASP A 105 -12.09 -0.19 17.63
C ASP A 105 -12.23 -0.75 16.22
N ARG A 106 -13.44 -1.18 15.83
CA ARG A 106 -13.70 -1.64 14.46
C ARG A 106 -13.56 -0.54 13.42
N ARG A 107 -13.92 0.70 13.77
CA ARG A 107 -13.77 1.85 12.90
C ARG A 107 -12.29 2.18 12.73
N ASP A 108 -11.54 2.20 13.82
CA ASP A 108 -10.10 2.52 13.82
C ASP A 108 -9.31 1.44 13.08
N LEU A 109 -9.60 0.16 13.32
CA LEU A 109 -9.09 -0.94 12.51
C LEU A 109 -9.42 -0.81 11.01
N GLY A 110 -10.54 -0.17 10.69
CA GLY A 110 -10.91 0.15 9.30
C GLY A 110 -10.02 1.23 8.68
N LEU A 111 -9.59 2.21 9.47
CA LEU A 111 -8.63 3.25 9.08
C LEU A 111 -7.23 2.64 8.91
N ASP A 112 -6.75 1.85 9.88
CA ASP A 112 -5.42 1.22 9.80
C ASP A 112 -5.27 0.34 8.56
N ARG A 113 -6.33 -0.39 8.20
CA ARG A 113 -6.35 -1.20 6.97
C ARG A 113 -6.27 -0.34 5.71
N ARG A 114 -6.88 0.85 5.72
CA ARG A 114 -6.82 1.79 4.60
C ARG A 114 -5.41 2.36 4.48
N ASP A 115 -4.81 2.76 5.59
CA ASP A 115 -3.48 3.36 5.63
C ASP A 115 -2.41 2.36 5.20
N ARG A 116 -2.47 1.13 5.74
CA ARG A 116 -1.63 0.02 5.26
C ARG A 116 -1.79 -0.22 3.76
N ARG A 117 -3.02 -0.16 3.23
CA ARG A 117 -3.27 -0.34 1.79
C ARG A 117 -2.63 0.80 0.98
N GLY A 118 -2.65 2.02 1.51
CA GLY A 118 -1.92 3.16 0.99
C GLY A 118 -0.42 2.87 0.94
N GLY A 119 0.20 2.56 2.09
CA GLY A 119 1.62 2.25 2.17
C GLY A 119 2.06 1.10 1.25
N VAL A 120 1.25 0.05 1.11
CA VAL A 120 1.53 -1.04 0.14
C VAL A 120 1.47 -0.55 -1.31
N ARG A 121 0.52 0.34 -1.64
CA ARG A 121 0.40 0.92 -2.98
C ARG A 121 1.61 1.80 -3.28
N ASP A 122 2.05 2.61 -2.33
CA ASP A 122 3.16 3.54 -2.49
C ASP A 122 4.49 2.78 -2.63
N TYR A 123 4.75 1.79 -1.76
CA TYR A 123 5.85 0.84 -1.93
C TYR A 123 5.92 0.22 -3.33
N HIS A 124 4.76 -0.15 -3.90
CA HIS A 124 4.72 -0.70 -5.26
C HIS A 124 4.98 0.34 -6.35
N GLN A 125 4.59 1.59 -6.15
CA GLN A 125 4.89 2.69 -7.05
C GLN A 125 6.38 3.03 -7.02
N ASP A 126 6.96 3.17 -5.84
CA ASP A 126 8.37 3.53 -5.66
C ASP A 126 9.28 2.43 -6.20
N ARG A 127 8.94 1.17 -5.94
CA ARG A 127 9.65 0.02 -6.52
C ARG A 127 9.56 -0.02 -8.06
N ARG A 128 8.50 0.52 -8.66
CA ARG A 128 8.38 0.62 -10.13
C ARG A 128 9.19 1.79 -10.67
N ARG A 129 9.24 2.93 -9.96
CA ARG A 129 10.05 4.11 -10.34
C ARG A 129 11.54 3.80 -10.28
N ALA A 130 12.01 3.24 -9.16
CA ALA A 130 13.40 2.83 -8.97
C ALA A 130 13.91 1.76 -9.98
N ARG A 131 13.01 1.10 -10.70
CA ARG A 131 13.37 0.14 -11.78
C ARG A 131 13.41 0.76 -13.18
N ARG A 132 12.84 1.96 -13.33
CA ARG A 132 12.71 2.68 -14.60
C ARG A 132 13.76 3.78 -14.76
N GLU A 133 14.29 4.26 -13.64
CA GLU A 133 15.42 5.21 -13.56
C GLU A 133 16.76 4.46 -13.61
#